data_AF-A0A389LZN8-F1
#
_entry.id   AF-A0A389LZN8-F1
#
_cell.length_a   1.000
_cell.length_b   1.000
_cell.length_c   1.000
_cell.angle_alpha   90.00
_cell.angle_beta   90.00
_cell.angle_gamma   90.00
#
_symmetry.space_group_name_H-M   'P 1'
#
loop_
_entity.id
_entity.type
_entity.pdbx_description
1 polymer ?
#
loop_
_entity_poly.entity_id
_entity_poly.type
_entity_poly.pdbx_seq_one_letter_code
_entity_poly.pdbx_strand_id
1 'polypeptide(L)'
;MKNISEKNKHALLKETKRIFRVVQLAFLILFLFATELFANEAVSQETKVSIKTKASTFKKILSNIESQTEYLFVYNLSDIDLDKKITVSANNKTLAEVLNAVFEN
;
A
#
# COMPACT_ATOMS: atom_id res chain seq x y z
N MET A 1 22.66 23.53 58.14
CA MET A 1 23.02 23.90 56.74
C MET A 1 22.82 22.67 55.86
N LYS A 2 21.87 22.66 54.91
CA LYS A 2 21.69 21.52 53.98
C LYS A 2 22.92 21.43 53.08
N ASN A 3 23.61 20.28 53.12
CA ASN A 3 24.86 20.03 52.40
C ASN A 3 24.63 20.17 50.88
N ILE A 4 25.45 21.00 50.23
CA ILE A 4 25.37 21.33 48.81
C ILE A 4 25.41 20.06 47.94
N SER A 5 26.09 19.00 48.41
CA SER A 5 26.13 17.68 47.75
C SER A 5 24.76 17.02 47.61
N GLU A 6 23.92 17.07 48.65
CA GLU A 6 22.59 16.44 48.63
C GLU A 6 21.62 17.20 47.72
N LYS A 7 21.69 18.54 47.71
CA LYS A 7 20.88 19.37 46.80
C LYS A 7 21.20 19.07 45.33
N ASN A 8 22.46 18.83 45.01
CA ASN A 8 22.90 18.49 43.66
C ASN A 8 22.45 17.07 43.25
N LYS A 9 22.52 16.08 44.15
CA LYS A 9 21.97 14.73 43.88
C LYS A 9 20.47 14.78 43.59
N HIS A 10 19.69 15.52 44.37
CA HIS A 10 18.26 15.67 44.14
C HIS A 10 17.94 16.37 42.81
N ALA A 11 18.73 17.38 42.41
CA ALA A 11 18.59 18.02 41.11
C ALA A 11 18.90 17.05 39.95
N LEU A 12 20.00 16.30 40.05
CA LEU A 12 20.37 15.28 39.05
C LEU A 12 19.31 14.18 38.92
N LEU A 13 18.77 13.68 40.03
CA LEU A 13 17.69 12.69 40.03
C LEU A 13 16.38 13.23 39.44
N LYS A 14 16.13 14.54 39.57
CA LYS A 14 14.96 15.18 38.96
C LYS A 14 15.12 15.28 37.45
N GLU A 15 16.30 15.64 36.97
CA GLU A 15 16.60 15.71 35.53
C GLU A 15 16.59 14.32 34.88
N THR A 16 17.14 13.28 35.53
CA THR A 16 17.09 11.90 34.99
C THR A 16 15.65 11.38 34.90
N LYS A 17 14.80 11.65 35.90
CA LYS A 17 13.37 11.31 35.86
C LYS A 17 12.60 12.09 34.79
N ARG A 18 13.03 13.31 34.45
CA ARG A 18 12.43 14.10 33.37
C ARG A 18 12.82 13.53 32.01
N ILE A 19 14.11 13.25 31.81
CA ILE A 19 14.63 12.63 30.59
C ILE A 19 13.98 11.26 30.36
N PHE A 20 13.87 10.43 31.40
CA PHE A 20 13.22 9.12 31.30
C PHE A 20 11.76 9.23 30.84
N ARG A 21 10.99 10.18 31.38
CA ARG A 21 9.61 10.42 30.94
C ARG A 21 9.52 10.89 29.48
N VAL A 22 10.44 11.74 29.04
CA VAL A 22 10.50 12.21 27.64
C VAL A 22 10.84 11.07 26.68
N VAL A 23 11.80 10.21 27.05
CA VAL A 23 12.17 9.02 26.25
C VAL A 23 11.01 8.04 26.18
N GLN A 24 10.33 7.76 27.29
CA GLN A 24 9.14 6.90 27.30
C GLN A 24 8.02 7.44 26.40
N LEU A 25 7.75 8.75 26.44
CA LEU A 25 6.74 9.37 25.59
C LEU A 25 7.15 9.33 24.10
N ALA A 26 8.42 9.57 23.79
CA ALA A 26 8.94 9.48 22.43
C ALA A 26 8.81 8.04 21.86
N PHE A 27 9.09 7.01 22.66
CA PHE A 27 8.88 5.62 22.26
C PHE A 27 7.41 5.29 22.03
N LEU A 28 6.51 5.81 22.86
CA LEU A 28 5.07 5.60 22.70
C LEU A 28 4.55 6.26 21.42
N ILE A 29 5.00 7.49 21.14
CA ILE A 29 4.69 8.21 19.91
C ILE A 29 5.25 7.48 18.68
N LEU A 30 6.49 6.99 18.74
CA LEU A 30 7.09 6.19 17.67
C LEU A 30 6.28 4.93 17.36
N PHE A 31 5.76 4.25 18.39
CA PHE A 31 4.94 3.05 18.22
C PHE A 31 3.58 3.34 17.59
N LEU A 32 3.00 4.52 17.88
CA LEU A 32 1.73 4.96 17.28
C LEU A 32 1.87 5.23 15.78
N PHE A 33 3.02 5.73 15.33
CA PHE A 33 3.28 5.97 13.91
C PHE A 33 3.86 4.75 13.17
N ALA A 34 4.40 3.77 13.89
CA ALA A 34 4.94 2.56 13.29
C ALA A 34 3.87 1.68 12.62
N THR A 35 2.60 1.84 12.97
CA THR A 35 1.47 1.06 12.41
C THR A 35 0.94 1.62 11.09
N GLU A 36 1.37 2.81 10.66
CA GLU A 36 0.94 3.43 9.40
C GLU A 36 1.66 2.84 8.18
N LEU A 37 2.78 2.14 8.37
CA LEU A 37 3.57 1.54 7.30
C LEU A 37 2.96 0.25 6.69
N PHE A 38 1.90 -0.29 7.28
CA PHE A 38 1.24 -1.51 6.80
C PHE A 38 0.10 -1.26 5.79
N ALA A 39 -0.17 0.00 5.41
CA ALA A 39 -1.17 0.36 4.41
C ALA A 39 -0.60 0.47 2.98
N ASN A 40 0.44 -0.31 2.66
CA ASN A 40 1.27 -0.05 1.47
C ASN A 40 0.94 -0.89 0.24
N GLU A 41 -0.14 -1.64 0.23
CA GLU A 41 -0.56 -2.41 -0.95
C GLU A 41 -2.02 -2.09 -1.22
N ALA A 42 -2.27 -1.11 -2.10
CA ALA A 42 -3.59 -0.95 -2.68
C ALA A 42 -4.02 -2.32 -3.22
N VAL A 43 -5.23 -2.76 -2.92
CA VAL A 43 -5.75 -4.12 -3.24
C VAL A 43 -5.57 -4.45 -4.73
N SER A 44 -5.44 -3.44 -5.60
CA SER A 44 -5.21 -3.58 -7.05
C SER A 44 -3.77 -3.90 -7.44
N GLN A 45 -2.81 -3.69 -6.55
CA GLN A 45 -1.38 -3.94 -6.78
C GLN A 45 -0.98 -5.40 -6.52
N GLU A 46 -1.59 -6.07 -5.55
CA GLU A 46 -1.32 -7.50 -5.25
C GLU A 46 -2.19 -8.48 -6.04
N THR A 47 -3.28 -8.01 -6.64
CA THR A 47 -4.18 -8.91 -7.38
C THR A 47 -3.47 -9.42 -8.63
N LYS A 48 -3.08 -10.71 -8.62
CA LYS A 48 -2.41 -11.37 -9.74
C LYS A 48 -3.42 -12.08 -10.61
N VAL A 49 -3.32 -11.87 -11.92
CA VAL A 49 -4.17 -12.52 -12.92
C VAL A 49 -3.34 -13.24 -13.96
N SER A 50 -3.90 -14.32 -14.51
CA SER A 50 -3.27 -15.07 -15.58
C SER A 50 -4.20 -15.11 -16.79
N ILE A 51 -3.79 -14.44 -17.87
CA ILE A 51 -4.53 -14.34 -19.12
C ILE A 51 -3.69 -14.95 -20.22
N LYS A 52 -4.15 -16.11 -20.72
CA LYS A 52 -3.57 -16.79 -21.88
C LYS A 52 -4.52 -16.69 -23.05
N THR A 53 -4.55 -15.55 -23.72
CA THR A 53 -5.40 -15.37 -24.90
C THR A 53 -4.62 -14.84 -26.09
N LYS A 54 -4.66 -15.57 -27.20
CA LYS A 54 -4.20 -15.09 -28.50
C LYS A 54 -5.34 -14.32 -29.16
N ALA A 55 -5.19 -13.01 -29.35
CA ALA A 55 -6.15 -12.12 -30.02
C ALA A 55 -7.61 -12.22 -29.52
N SER A 56 -7.85 -11.77 -28.28
CA SER A 56 -9.20 -11.64 -27.70
C SER A 56 -9.73 -10.22 -27.85
N THR A 57 -11.05 -10.06 -27.80
CA THR A 57 -11.67 -8.72 -27.69
C THR A 57 -11.39 -8.12 -26.32
N PHE A 58 -11.28 -6.79 -26.27
CA PHE A 58 -11.04 -6.07 -25.01
C PHE A 58 -12.12 -6.40 -23.96
N LYS A 59 -13.38 -6.52 -24.39
CA LYS A 59 -14.48 -7.01 -23.54
C LYS A 59 -14.19 -8.35 -22.87
N LYS A 60 -13.67 -9.32 -23.63
CA LYS A 60 -13.39 -10.67 -23.13
C LYS A 60 -12.21 -10.67 -22.15
N ILE A 61 -11.25 -9.77 -22.33
CA ILE A 61 -10.14 -9.56 -21.39
C ILE A 61 -10.69 -9.01 -20.07
N LEU A 62 -11.51 -7.96 -20.10
CA LEU A 62 -12.12 -7.39 -18.89
C LEU A 62 -12.98 -8.43 -18.15
N SER A 63 -13.87 -9.14 -18.84
CA SER A 63 -14.68 -10.19 -18.22
C SER A 63 -13.85 -11.34 -17.63
N ASN A 64 -12.70 -11.65 -18.23
CA ASN A 64 -11.79 -12.67 -17.68
C ASN A 64 -11.13 -12.20 -16.37
N ILE A 65 -10.83 -10.90 -16.26
CA ILE A 65 -10.32 -10.30 -15.02
C ILE A 65 -11.41 -10.26 -13.96
N GLU A 66 -12.62 -9.80 -14.30
CA GLU A 66 -13.77 -9.77 -13.38
C GLU A 66 -14.12 -11.18 -12.87
N SER A 67 -13.92 -12.22 -13.67
CA SER A 67 -14.14 -13.62 -13.22
C SER A 67 -13.09 -14.15 -12.25
N GLN A 68 -11.90 -13.53 -12.21
CA GLN A 68 -10.77 -13.96 -11.37
C GLN A 68 -10.57 -13.08 -10.14
N THR A 69 -11.28 -11.96 -10.04
CA THR A 69 -11.04 -10.91 -9.06
C THR A 69 -12.37 -10.35 -8.53
N GLU A 70 -12.33 -9.58 -7.45
CA GLU A 70 -13.52 -8.88 -6.93
C GLU A 70 -13.76 -7.52 -7.62
N TYR A 71 -13.04 -7.22 -8.71
CA TYR A 71 -13.17 -5.97 -9.43
C TYR A 71 -14.32 -6.00 -10.43
N LEU A 72 -14.96 -4.84 -10.59
CA LEU A 72 -15.95 -4.56 -11.63
C LEU A 72 -15.46 -3.36 -12.46
N PHE A 73 -15.41 -3.51 -13.78
CA PHE A 73 -15.01 -2.41 -14.66
C PHE A 73 -16.21 -1.57 -15.09
N VAL A 74 -16.11 -0.26 -14.89
CA VAL A 74 -17.08 0.73 -15.38
C VAL A 74 -16.39 1.59 -16.43
N TYR A 75 -17.01 1.72 -17.60
CA TYR A 75 -16.46 2.46 -18.74
C TYR A 75 -17.56 3.11 -19.56
N ASN A 76 -17.21 4.15 -20.30
CA ASN A 76 -18.08 4.79 -21.28
C ASN A 76 -17.88 4.14 -22.66
N LEU A 77 -18.97 3.67 -23.26
CA LEU A 77 -18.95 3.07 -24.60
C LEU A 77 -18.55 4.08 -25.71
N SER A 78 -18.64 5.38 -25.41
CA SER A 78 -18.22 6.45 -26.33
C SER A 78 -16.69 6.62 -26.36
N ASP A 79 -16.00 6.21 -25.29
CA ASP A 79 -14.57 6.48 -25.08
C ASP A 79 -13.70 5.24 -25.31
N ILE A 80 -14.29 4.04 -25.38
CA ILE A 80 -13.61 2.75 -25.48
C ILE A 80 -14.26 1.85 -26.53
N ASP A 81 -13.43 1.26 -27.41
CA ASP A 81 -13.84 0.19 -28.33
C ASP A 81 -13.62 -1.18 -27.68
N LEU A 82 -14.71 -1.84 -27.31
CA LEU A 82 -14.74 -3.15 -26.68
C LEU A 82 -14.43 -4.31 -27.63
N ASP A 83 -14.61 -4.11 -28.92
CA ASP A 83 -14.45 -5.13 -29.96
C ASP A 83 -13.04 -5.12 -30.56
N LYS A 84 -12.21 -4.13 -30.20
CA LYS A 84 -10.77 -4.09 -30.51
C LYS A 84 -10.13 -5.41 -30.08
N LYS A 85 -9.44 -6.05 -31.03
CA LYS A 85 -8.66 -7.26 -30.78
C LYS A 85 -7.31 -6.89 -30.19
N ILE A 86 -7.06 -7.39 -28.98
CA ILE A 86 -5.82 -7.13 -28.25
C ILE A 86 -5.16 -8.48 -27.94
N THR A 87 -3.84 -8.52 -28.08
CA THR A 87 -3.04 -9.69 -27.70
C THR A 87 -2.30 -9.37 -26.43
N VAL A 88 -2.68 -10.04 -25.35
CA VAL A 88 -2.01 -9.93 -24.05
C VAL A 88 -1.65 -11.31 -23.56
N SER A 89 -0.40 -11.44 -23.12
CA SER A 89 0.12 -12.62 -22.44
C SER A 89 0.53 -12.21 -21.03
N ALA A 90 -0.28 -12.60 -20.06
CA ALA A 90 -0.04 -12.34 -18.65
C ALA A 90 -0.02 -13.67 -17.90
N ASN A 91 1.08 -13.95 -17.21
CA ASN A 91 1.21 -15.13 -16.37
C ASN A 91 1.63 -14.66 -14.98
N ASN A 92 0.73 -14.80 -14.00
CA ASN A 92 0.94 -14.36 -12.63
C ASN A 92 1.43 -12.90 -12.53
N LYS A 93 0.86 -12.02 -13.35
CA LYS A 93 1.19 -10.59 -13.39
C LYS A 93 0.20 -9.80 -12.56
N THR A 94 0.62 -8.64 -12.06
CA THR A 94 -0.29 -7.76 -11.33
C THR A 94 -1.36 -7.22 -12.29
N LEU A 95 -2.55 -6.97 -11.76
CA LEU A 95 -3.63 -6.39 -12.56
C LEU A 95 -3.20 -5.05 -13.18
N ALA A 96 -2.44 -4.23 -12.45
CA ALA A 96 -1.90 -2.97 -12.97
C ALA A 96 -1.00 -3.17 -14.20
N GLU A 97 -0.08 -4.15 -14.16
CA GLU A 97 0.77 -4.50 -15.31
C GLU A 97 -0.04 -4.94 -16.53
N VAL A 98 -1.10 -5.72 -16.28
CA VAL A 98 -1.98 -6.20 -17.36
C VAL A 98 -2.77 -5.05 -17.98
N LEU A 99 -3.36 -4.17 -17.17
CA LEU A 99 -4.14 -3.03 -17.66
C LEU A 99 -3.24 -2.04 -18.44
N ASN A 100 -2.04 -1.75 -17.94
CA ASN A 100 -1.09 -0.89 -18.65
C ASN A 100 -0.76 -1.46 -20.04
N ALA A 101 -0.48 -2.76 -20.13
CA ALA A 101 -0.21 -3.42 -21.41
C ALA A 101 -1.39 -3.38 -22.39
N VAL A 102 -2.62 -3.35 -21.87
CA VAL A 102 -3.84 -3.27 -22.68
C VAL A 102 -4.11 -1.85 -23.18
N PHE A 103 -3.87 -0.83 -22.35
CA PHE A 103 -4.17 0.57 -22.68
C PHE A 103 -3.03 1.32 -23.38
N GLU A 104 -1.78 0.84 -23.34
CA GLU A 104 -0.66 1.43 -24.10
C GLU A 104 -0.70 1.11 -25.61
N ASN A 105 -1.57 0.19 -26.05
CA ASN A 105 -1.74 -0.22 -27.46
C ASN A 105 -3.04 0.31 -28.08
#